data_AF-A0A455T6M7-F1
#
_entry.id   AF-A0A455T6M7-F1
#
_cell.length_a   1.000
_cell.length_b   1.000
_cell.length_c   1.000
_cell.angle_alpha   90.00
_cell.angle_beta   90.00
_cell.angle_gamma   90.00
#
_symmetry.space_group_name_H-M   'P 1'
#
loop_
_entity.id
_entity.type
_entity.pdbx_description
1 polymer ?
#
loop_
_entity_poly.entity_id
_entity_poly.type
_entity_poly.pdbx_seq_one_letter_code
_entity_poly.pdbx_strand_id
1 'polypeptide(L)'
;MSASKDSLKRFGQALRQRREARGFTREKLLTRMSDLASERYPGRRVPDVSTIARWERGEQCPRSFHLRLVCEVLQVKPEDLGYPKPSRRRP
;
A
#
# COMPACT_ATOMS: atom_id res chain seq x y z
N MET A 1 15.35 -10.61 17.19
CA MET A 1 15.04 -9.52 16.25
C MET A 1 13.99 -10.00 15.22
N SER A 2 12.69 -9.83 15.49
CA SER A 2 11.59 -10.27 14.57
C SER A 2 10.63 -9.13 14.17
N ALA A 3 10.84 -7.92 14.71
CA ALA A 3 9.87 -6.81 14.63
C ALA A 3 9.55 -6.35 13.19
N SER A 4 10.44 -6.57 12.22
CA SER A 4 10.24 -6.14 10.83
C SER A 4 9.23 -7.03 10.08
N LYS A 5 9.39 -8.37 10.15
CA LYS A 5 8.55 -9.31 9.38
C LYS A 5 7.11 -9.33 9.89
N ASP A 6 6.93 -9.28 11.21
CA ASP A 6 5.59 -9.24 11.83
C ASP A 6 4.87 -7.91 11.56
N SER A 7 5.61 -6.81 11.45
CA SER A 7 5.04 -5.51 11.07
C SER A 7 4.64 -5.48 9.59
N LEU A 8 5.44 -6.07 8.70
CA LEU A 8 5.07 -6.22 7.28
C LEU A 8 3.81 -7.06 7.09
N LYS A 9 3.68 -8.17 7.84
CA LYS A 9 2.46 -8.99 7.82
C LYS A 9 1.22 -8.23 8.29
N ARG A 10 1.32 -7.49 9.39
CA ARG A 10 0.22 -6.65 9.89
C ARG A 10 -0.16 -5.57 8.88
N PHE A 11 0.84 -4.95 8.24
CA PHE A 11 0.60 -4.01 7.15
C PHE A 11 -0.15 -4.64 5.98
N GLY A 12 0.31 -5.79 5.51
CA GLY A 12 -0.34 -6.50 4.39
C GLY A 12 -1.78 -6.90 4.70
N GLN A 13 -2.03 -7.38 5.92
CA GLN A 13 -3.37 -7.73 6.39
C GLN A 13 -4.28 -6.50 6.47
N ALA A 14 -3.80 -5.39 7.03
CA ALA A 14 -4.57 -4.15 7.09
C ALA A 14 -4.90 -3.61 5.69
N LEU A 15 -3.93 -3.63 4.77
CA LEU A 15 -4.14 -3.24 3.37
C LEU A 15 -5.24 -4.09 2.72
N ARG A 16 -5.17 -5.42 2.88
CA ARG A 16 -6.17 -6.35 2.37
C ARG A 16 -7.57 -6.06 2.94
N GLN A 17 -7.67 -5.89 4.26
CA GLN A 17 -8.93 -5.60 4.94
C GLN A 17 -9.55 -4.29 4.44
N ARG A 18 -8.76 -3.22 4.31
CA ARG A 18 -9.24 -1.93 3.80
C ARG A 18 -9.68 -2.01 2.34
N ARG A 19 -8.98 -2.77 1.51
CA ARG A 19 -9.40 -3.03 0.12
C ARG A 19 -10.73 -3.77 0.07
N GLU A 20 -10.87 -4.85 0.83
CA GLU A 20 -12.07 -5.67 0.87
C GLU A 20 -13.27 -4.93 1.47
N ALA A 21 -13.06 -4.08 2.48
CA ALA A 21 -14.09 -3.22 3.06
C ALA A 21 -14.65 -2.18 2.05
N ARG A 22 -13.90 -1.85 0.99
CA ARG A 22 -14.40 -1.03 -0.13
C ARG A 22 -15.06 -1.84 -1.25
N GLY A 23 -15.13 -3.16 -1.11
CA GLY A 23 -15.60 -4.06 -2.17
C GLY A 23 -14.66 -4.12 -3.37
N PHE A 24 -13.37 -3.78 -3.20
CA PHE A 24 -12.42 -3.78 -4.30
C PHE A 24 -11.76 -5.14 -4.46
N THR A 25 -11.67 -5.64 -5.69
CA THR A 25 -10.67 -6.65 -6.06
C THR A 25 -9.28 -6.00 -6.16
N ARG A 26 -8.21 -6.79 -6.29
CA ARG A 26 -6.86 -6.23 -6.49
C ARG A 26 -6.76 -5.47 -7.81
N GLU A 27 -7.41 -5.98 -8.83
CA GLU A 27 -7.53 -5.37 -10.16
C GLU A 27 -8.30 -4.06 -10.05
N LYS A 28 -9.41 -4.03 -9.30
CA LYS A 28 -10.17 -2.79 -9.10
C LYS A 28 -9.34 -1.74 -8.36
N LEU A 29 -8.60 -2.13 -7.33
CA LEU A 29 -7.66 -1.24 -6.64
C LEU A 29 -6.62 -0.69 -7.61
N LEU A 30 -6.05 -1.54 -8.46
CA LEU A 30 -5.07 -1.13 -9.47
C LEU A 30 -5.67 -0.16 -10.50
N THR A 31 -6.88 -0.41 -11.00
CA THR A 31 -7.60 0.52 -11.88
C THR A 31 -7.74 1.88 -11.21
N ARG A 32 -8.21 1.93 -9.96
CA ARG A 32 -8.36 3.19 -9.22
C ARG A 32 -7.03 3.90 -8.98
N MET A 33 -5.96 3.16 -8.72
CA MET A 33 -4.61 3.70 -8.64
C MET A 33 -4.18 4.30 -9.99
N SER A 34 -4.48 3.63 -11.10
CA SER A 34 -4.14 4.10 -12.45
C SER A 34 -4.89 5.38 -12.82
N ASP A 35 -6.19 5.43 -12.51
CA ASP A 35 -7.03 6.61 -12.73
C ASP A 35 -6.44 7.81 -11.98
N LEU A 36 -6.17 7.65 -10.67
CA LEU A 36 -5.62 8.70 -9.82
C LEU A 36 -4.21 9.14 -10.25
N ALA A 37 -3.37 8.18 -10.66
CA ALA A 37 -2.01 8.47 -11.14
C ALA A 37 -2.04 9.29 -12.44
N SER A 38 -2.95 8.95 -13.35
CA SER A 38 -3.10 9.66 -14.63
C SER A 38 -3.60 11.10 -14.41
N GLU A 39 -4.50 11.30 -13.45
CA GLU A 39 -5.05 12.62 -13.11
C GLU A 39 -4.04 13.52 -12.38
N ARG A 40 -3.32 12.98 -11.37
CA ARG A 40 -2.55 13.81 -10.42
C ARG A 40 -1.03 13.68 -10.53
N TYR A 41 -0.54 12.63 -11.20
CA TYR A 41 0.87 12.27 -11.22
C TYR A 41 1.33 11.85 -12.63
N PRO A 42 1.24 12.76 -13.62
CA PRO A 42 1.55 12.43 -15.01
C PRO A 42 2.96 11.84 -15.14
N GLY A 43 3.09 10.78 -15.93
CA GLY A 43 4.35 10.05 -16.14
C GLY A 43 4.76 9.08 -15.02
N ARG A 44 3.99 8.96 -13.94
CA ARG A 44 4.24 7.94 -12.90
C ARG A 44 3.54 6.62 -13.24
N ARG A 45 4.26 5.51 -13.04
CA ARG A 45 3.74 4.15 -13.24
C ARG A 45 3.18 3.57 -11.94
N VAL A 46 1.99 3.00 -12.05
CA VAL A 46 1.38 2.16 -11.02
C VAL A 46 2.06 0.79 -10.97
N PRO A 47 2.00 0.07 -9.84
CA PRO A 47 2.48 -1.31 -9.75
C PRO A 47 1.64 -2.24 -10.63
N ASP A 48 2.06 -3.50 -10.79
CA ASP A 48 1.18 -4.55 -11.29
C ASP A 48 0.34 -5.19 -10.16
N VAL A 49 -0.64 -6.00 -10.54
CA VAL A 49 -1.51 -6.70 -9.58
C VAL A 49 -0.74 -7.70 -8.70
N SER A 50 0.32 -8.30 -9.23
CA SER A 50 1.16 -9.26 -8.50
C SER A 50 1.92 -8.59 -7.35
N THR A 51 2.33 -7.35 -7.57
CA THR A 51 3.01 -6.49 -6.60
C THR A 51 2.05 -6.11 -5.46
N ILE A 52 0.79 -5.78 -5.76
CA ILE A 52 -0.26 -5.59 -4.74
C ILE A 52 -0.41 -6.87 -3.91
N ALA A 53 -0.45 -8.04 -4.55
CA ALA A 53 -0.57 -9.31 -3.84
C ALA A 53 0.64 -9.59 -2.90
N ARG A 54 1.86 -9.22 -3.31
CA ARG A 54 3.05 -9.29 -2.44
C ARG A 54 2.93 -8.37 -1.23
N TRP A 55 2.40 -7.16 -1.41
CA TRP A 55 2.16 -6.23 -0.32
C TRP A 55 1.17 -6.79 0.71
N GLU A 56 0.05 -7.35 0.24
CA GLU A 56 -0.95 -7.95 1.12
C GLU A 56 -0.45 -9.17 1.90
N ARG A 57 0.50 -9.92 1.35
CA ARG A 57 1.16 -11.03 2.05
C ARG A 57 2.25 -10.57 3.03
N GLY A 58 2.58 -9.29 3.04
CA GLY A 58 3.68 -8.75 3.84
C GLY A 58 5.07 -9.20 3.36
N GLU A 59 5.20 -9.58 2.09
CA GLU A 59 6.48 -9.94 1.47
C GLU A 59 7.30 -8.69 1.12
N GLN A 60 6.61 -7.59 0.82
CA GLN A 60 7.21 -6.32 0.44
C GLN A 60 6.34 -5.15 0.90
N CYS A 61 6.96 -3.99 1.19
CA CYS A 61 6.24 -2.74 1.37
C CYS A 61 6.19 -1.91 0.08
N PRO A 62 5.10 -1.16 -0.17
CA PRO A 62 5.09 -0.16 -1.22
C PRO A 62 6.13 0.92 -0.95
N ARG A 63 6.75 1.43 -2.01
CA ARG A 63 7.58 2.63 -1.95
C ARG A 63 6.71 3.86 -1.66
N SER A 64 7.32 4.96 -1.21
CA SER A 64 6.60 6.15 -0.74
C SER A 64 5.55 6.68 -1.73
N PHE A 65 5.84 6.66 -3.03
CA PHE A 65 4.88 7.07 -4.07
C PHE A 65 3.65 6.13 -4.12
N HIS A 66 3.88 4.81 -4.20
CA HIS A 66 2.79 3.84 -4.29
C HIS A 66 1.99 3.74 -2.98
N LEU A 67 2.65 3.93 -1.83
CA LEU A 67 1.99 4.02 -0.54
C LEU A 67 1.03 5.22 -0.52
N ARG A 68 1.48 6.38 -0.98
CA ARG A 68 0.61 7.57 -1.07
C ARG A 68 -0.60 7.28 -1.97
N LEU A 69 -0.36 6.72 -3.14
CA LEU A 69 -1.40 6.42 -4.10
C LEU A 69 -2.45 5.44 -3.53
N VAL A 70 -2.02 4.35 -2.89
CA VAL A 70 -2.94 3.37 -2.30
C VAL A 70 -3.72 3.96 -1.11
N CYS A 71 -3.06 4.79 -0.29
CA CYS A 71 -3.70 5.50 0.81
C CYS A 71 -4.75 6.49 0.32
N GLU A 72 -4.47 7.25 -0.73
CA GLU A 72 -5.45 8.16 -1.35
C GLU A 72 -6.65 7.39 -1.91
N VAL A 73 -6.41 6.30 -2.67
CA VAL A 73 -7.48 5.47 -3.25
C VAL A 73 -8.33 4.79 -2.19
N LEU A 74 -7.71 4.35 -1.08
CA LEU A 74 -8.40 3.72 0.05
C LEU A 74 -8.86 4.73 1.11
N GLN A 75 -8.64 6.04 0.90
CA GLN A 75 -8.85 7.14 1.85
C GLN A 75 -8.49 6.78 3.29
N VAL A 76 -7.29 6.23 3.46
CA VAL A 76 -6.70 5.90 4.75
C VAL A 76 -5.36 6.59 4.87
N LYS A 77 -4.85 6.72 6.09
CA LYS A 77 -3.48 7.18 6.35
C LYS A 77 -2.53 5.98 6.42
N PRO A 78 -1.22 6.16 6.16
CA PRO A 78 -0.23 5.10 6.34
C PRO A 78 -0.28 4.45 7.73
N GLU A 79 -0.58 5.22 8.77
CA GLU A 79 -0.70 4.75 10.15
C GLU A 79 -1.88 3.78 10.33
N ASP A 80 -2.98 3.98 9.60
CA ASP A 80 -4.15 3.09 9.62
C ASP A 80 -3.86 1.72 9.01
N LEU A 81 -2.84 1.66 8.15
CA LEU A 81 -2.31 0.42 7.59
C LEU A 81 -1.21 -0.18 8.47
N GLY A 82 -0.83 0.46 9.58
CA GLY A 82 0.32 0.03 10.38
C GLY A 82 1.63 0.08 9.58
N TYR A 83 1.74 1.00 8.60
CA TYR A 83 2.95 1.15 7.80
C TYR A 83 4.13 1.33 8.74
N PRO A 84 5.20 0.52 8.60
CA PRO A 84 6.33 0.60 9.51
C PRO A 84 6.92 2.00 9.36
N LYS A 85 6.73 2.84 10.38
CA LYS A 85 7.47 4.10 10.49
C LYS A 85 8.94 3.69 10.32
N PRO A 86 9.66 4.20 9.29
CA PRO A 86 11.10 4.04 9.31
C PRO A 86 11.53 4.66 10.63
N SER A 87 12.12 3.84 11.51
CA SER A 87 12.76 4.36 12.71
C SER A 87 13.77 5.38 12.21
N ARG A 88 13.45 6.67 12.32
CA ARG A 88 14.44 7.72 12.18
C ARG A 88 15.39 7.51 13.35
N ARG A 89 16.42 6.68 13.17
CA ARG A 89 17.69 6.95 13.83
C ARG A 89 18.27 8.12 13.06
N ARG A 90 18.05 9.32 13.57
CA ARG A 90 18.99 10.41 13.34
C ARG A 90 19.88 10.46 14.60
N PRO A 91 21.21 10.47 14.47
CA PRO A 91 22.09 10.78 15.59
C PRO A 91 21.78 12.18 16.14
#